data_AF-A0A1D6EM22-F1
#
_entry.id   AF-A0A1D6EM22-F1
#
_cell.length_a   1.000
_cell.length_b   1.000
_cell.length_c   1.000
_cell.angle_alpha   90.00
_cell.angle_beta   90.00
_cell.angle_gamma   90.00
#
_symmetry.space_group_name_H-M   'P 1'
#
loop_
_entity.id
_entity.type
_entity.pdbx_description
1 polymer ?
#
loop_
_entity_poly.entity_id
_entity_poly.type
_entity_poly.pdbx_seq_one_letter_code
_entity_poly.pdbx_strand_id
1 'polypeptide(L)'
;MADVDDDAVLSDVDEDPLPPPSTSSASSHKSLPQAQPQSQSDAQAQQQRLLDLAAELEEERRLRRAAEASLAEAEPRVARFKAFAQEALRKRDDLTAQAAASARSLAALQAEAATASSMLSSGFERISAKASPSSPPAPLPTSQKYSSGLPALAYGVLKRANDIVDELLAQIDAANRDRDRAREQMEHRNYQIAIEVSELEASLASRSAEGESLSKSLSQREAEISELRDKITSLEGKLAAQRPVLAEQIGCTSKLYHEMREVVKLVDAEAVSALSDSVFVWKETDVEESLKVSLEGTKLAYELAAIALEKVGACIDDKESKLRRLENMVDGLIKEKEHISVLLRNALQATTSEVLKVAEDGLREAGIEIGLNERKEHMLGSVEKDEVYTLAGALENTMKESQVKIIELQHLVEALRAESGLLRTRLEGQEKEIGQLRKQIKNLEEKEKVANESVEGLMMDVTAAEEEIKRWKMAAEEEAEAGRSIEQEFQIQVF
;
A
#
# COMPACT_ATOMS: atom_id res chain seq x y z
N MET A 1 49.18 -13.75 21.91
CA MET A 1 49.52 -15.06 21.36
C MET A 1 48.22 -15.76 21.02
N ALA A 2 48.10 -16.21 19.77
CA ALA A 2 46.97 -16.86 19.10
C ALA A 2 46.13 -15.92 18.21
N ASP A 3 46.77 -15.50 17.11
CA ASP A 3 46.13 -15.14 15.84
C ASP A 3 45.60 -16.41 15.17
N VAL A 4 44.38 -16.37 14.64
CA VAL A 4 43.96 -17.21 13.51
C VAL A 4 43.08 -16.33 12.62
N ASP A 5 43.74 -15.71 11.65
CA ASP A 5 43.13 -15.18 10.43
C ASP A 5 42.55 -16.35 9.63
N ASP A 6 41.29 -16.23 9.21
CA ASP A 6 40.70 -17.09 8.18
C ASP A 6 40.24 -16.19 7.02
N ASP A 7 41.23 -15.84 6.20
CA ASP A 7 41.09 -15.29 4.85
C ASP A 7 40.51 -16.37 3.94
N ALA A 8 39.19 -16.36 3.76
CA ALA A 8 38.54 -17.12 2.69
C ALA A 8 38.63 -16.32 1.38
N VAL A 9 39.71 -16.60 0.66
CA VAL A 9 40.06 -16.09 -0.68
C VAL A 9 38.98 -16.47 -1.70
N LEU A 10 38.60 -15.47 -2.49
CA LEU A 10 37.75 -15.53 -3.67
C LEU A 10 38.26 -16.58 -4.67
N SER A 11 37.44 -17.58 -4.97
CA SER A 11 37.68 -18.51 -6.08
C SER A 11 36.89 -18.01 -7.30
N ASP A 12 37.64 -17.64 -8.34
CA ASP A 12 37.23 -17.63 -9.75
C ASP A 12 36.33 -18.83 -10.05
N VAL A 13 35.17 -18.56 -10.62
CA VAL A 13 34.44 -19.53 -11.45
C VAL A 13 34.49 -18.96 -12.86
N ASP A 14 35.37 -19.56 -13.65
CA ASP A 14 35.60 -19.28 -15.06
C ASP A 14 34.28 -19.27 -15.86
N GLU A 15 34.16 -18.25 -16.70
CA GLU A 15 33.16 -18.13 -17.75
C GLU A 15 33.24 -19.34 -18.71
N ASP A 16 32.15 -20.08 -18.82
CA ASP A 16 31.99 -21.10 -19.85
C ASP A 16 31.80 -20.43 -21.23
N PRO A 17 32.62 -20.75 -22.25
CA PRO A 17 32.62 -20.05 -23.53
C PRO A 17 31.43 -20.47 -24.41
N LEU A 18 30.74 -19.47 -24.95
CA LEU A 18 29.70 -19.60 -25.98
C LEU A 18 30.20 -20.40 -27.20
N PRO A 19 29.39 -21.31 -27.78
CA PRO A 19 29.75 -21.98 -29.02
C PRO A 19 29.65 -21.02 -30.23
N PRO A 20 30.52 -21.16 -31.25
CA PRO A 20 30.63 -20.21 -32.35
C PRO A 20 29.50 -20.36 -33.39
N PRO A 21 29.21 -19.30 -34.17
CA PRO A 21 28.17 -19.34 -35.19
C PRO A 21 28.67 -20.14 -36.41
N SER A 22 27.98 -21.24 -36.72
CA SER A 22 28.25 -22.02 -37.93
C SER A 22 27.61 -21.35 -39.14
N THR A 23 28.44 -20.75 -39.98
CA THR A 23 28.10 -20.39 -41.36
C THR A 23 28.16 -21.65 -42.23
N SER A 24 27.05 -22.02 -42.86
CA SER A 24 27.10 -22.89 -44.03
C SER A 24 25.98 -22.53 -45.01
N SER A 25 26.42 -22.05 -46.17
CA SER A 25 25.67 -21.93 -47.40
C SER A 25 25.72 -23.27 -48.13
N ALA A 26 24.57 -23.91 -48.35
CA ALA A 26 24.34 -24.79 -49.50
C ALA A 26 22.85 -25.04 -49.70
N SER A 27 22.36 -24.56 -50.84
CA SER A 27 21.13 -24.93 -51.51
C SER A 27 20.98 -26.44 -51.71
N SER A 28 19.78 -26.98 -51.42
CA SER A 28 19.03 -27.85 -52.34
C SER A 28 17.70 -28.33 -51.73
N HIS A 29 16.61 -27.85 -52.34
CA HIS A 29 15.31 -28.50 -52.55
C HIS A 29 14.99 -29.80 -51.78
N LYS A 30 14.02 -29.73 -50.85
CA LYS A 30 13.00 -30.78 -50.68
C LYS A 30 11.77 -30.29 -49.91
N SER A 31 10.66 -30.18 -50.66
CA SER A 31 9.25 -30.40 -50.28
C SER A 31 8.71 -29.80 -48.97
N LEU A 32 7.91 -28.73 -49.12
CA LEU A 32 6.97 -28.25 -48.11
C LEU A 32 5.93 -29.32 -47.74
N PRO A 33 5.56 -29.47 -46.45
CA PRO A 33 4.22 -29.88 -46.06
C PRO A 33 3.28 -28.67 -46.13
N GLN A 34 2.13 -28.87 -46.76
CA GLN A 34 1.02 -27.94 -46.91
C GLN A 34 0.73 -27.13 -45.64
N ALA A 35 0.81 -25.80 -45.77
CA ALA A 35 0.22 -24.86 -44.83
C ALA A 35 -1.30 -24.98 -44.90
N GLN A 36 -1.91 -25.39 -43.79
CA GLN A 36 -3.32 -25.13 -43.52
C GLN A 36 -3.50 -23.60 -43.37
N PRO A 37 -4.59 -23.00 -43.86
CA PRO A 37 -4.85 -21.58 -43.64
C PRO A 37 -5.17 -21.36 -42.16
N GLN A 38 -4.16 -20.93 -41.39
CA GLN A 38 -4.39 -20.35 -40.07
C GLN A 38 -5.18 -19.05 -40.26
N SER A 39 -6.34 -18.98 -39.62
CA SER A 39 -7.25 -17.84 -39.59
C SER A 39 -6.47 -16.55 -39.31
N GLN A 40 -6.73 -15.46 -40.05
CA GLN A 40 -6.15 -14.14 -39.75
C GLN A 40 -6.37 -13.72 -38.28
N SER A 41 -7.45 -14.22 -37.67
CA SER A 41 -7.75 -14.09 -36.23
C SER A 41 -6.70 -14.73 -35.31
N ASP A 42 -6.14 -15.89 -35.65
CA ASP A 42 -5.16 -16.57 -34.81
C ASP A 42 -3.80 -15.88 -34.85
N ALA A 43 -3.41 -15.36 -36.03
CA ALA A 43 -2.20 -14.56 -36.18
C ALA A 43 -2.29 -13.22 -35.44
N GLN A 44 -3.47 -12.58 -35.45
CA GLN A 44 -3.72 -11.35 -34.67
C GLN A 44 -3.74 -11.62 -33.16
N ALA A 45 -4.35 -12.72 -32.71
CA ALA A 45 -4.34 -13.11 -31.31
C ALA A 45 -2.92 -13.45 -30.81
N GLN A 46 -2.09 -14.07 -31.65
CA GLN A 46 -0.68 -14.31 -31.35
C GLN A 46 0.12 -13.01 -31.30
N GLN A 47 -0.12 -12.08 -32.23
CA GLN A 47 0.52 -10.76 -32.24
C GLN A 47 0.17 -9.96 -30.96
N GLN A 48 -1.09 -9.99 -30.54
CA GLN A 48 -1.53 -9.31 -29.32
C GLN A 48 -0.88 -9.90 -28.07
N ARG A 49 -0.83 -11.24 -27.95
CA ARG A 49 -0.13 -11.91 -26.84
C ARG A 49 1.35 -11.55 -26.77
N LEU A 50 2.02 -11.40 -27.91
CA LEU A 50 3.43 -10.98 -27.95
C LEU A 50 3.61 -9.53 -27.49
N LEU A 51 2.66 -8.65 -27.80
CA LEU A 51 2.67 -7.26 -27.31
C LEU A 51 2.42 -7.20 -25.80
N ASP A 52 1.47 -7.98 -25.30
CA ASP A 52 1.16 -8.05 -23.87
C ASP A 52 2.36 -8.61 -23.09
N LEU A 53 2.99 -9.68 -23.58
CA LEU A 53 4.24 -10.24 -23.02
C LEU A 53 5.41 -9.23 -23.05
N ALA A 54 5.51 -8.42 -24.09
CA ALA A 54 6.53 -7.38 -24.17
C ALA A 54 6.29 -6.27 -23.14
N ALA A 55 5.03 -5.88 -22.93
CA ALA A 55 4.65 -4.90 -21.90
C ALA A 55 4.91 -5.45 -20.48
N GLU A 56 4.59 -6.71 -20.21
CA GLU A 56 4.91 -7.37 -18.94
C GLU A 56 6.42 -7.43 -18.68
N LEU A 57 7.22 -7.74 -19.69
CA LEU A 57 8.69 -7.75 -19.60
C LEU A 57 9.25 -6.35 -19.32
N GLU A 58 8.69 -5.31 -19.94
CA GLU A 58 9.10 -3.93 -19.70
C GLU A 58 8.76 -3.48 -18.27
N GLU A 59 7.60 -3.88 -17.76
CA GLU A 59 7.18 -3.59 -16.40
C GLU A 59 8.02 -4.35 -15.36
N GLU A 60 8.34 -5.62 -15.61
CA GLU A 60 9.26 -6.40 -14.77
C GLU A 60 10.64 -5.72 -14.71
N ARG A 61 11.18 -5.31 -15.87
CA ARG A 61 12.46 -4.58 -15.92
C ARG A 61 12.38 -3.24 -15.19
N ARG A 62 11.24 -2.55 -15.25
CA ARG A 62 11.03 -1.30 -14.53
C ARG A 62 11.04 -1.53 -13.02
N LEU A 63 10.32 -2.54 -12.54
CA LEU A 63 10.28 -2.92 -11.13
C LEU A 63 11.66 -3.38 -10.65
N ARG A 64 12.39 -4.15 -11.47
CA ARG A 64 13.75 -4.58 -11.16
C ARG A 64 14.70 -3.40 -11.02
N ARG A 65 14.69 -2.45 -11.95
CA ARG A 65 15.49 -1.21 -11.86
C ARG A 65 15.13 -0.39 -10.62
N ALA A 66 13.85 -0.31 -10.25
CA ALA A 66 13.41 0.39 -9.05
C ALA A 66 13.91 -0.31 -7.77
N ALA A 67 13.88 -1.65 -7.73
CA ALA A 67 14.42 -2.44 -6.62
C ALA A 67 15.95 -2.29 -6.51
N GLU A 68 16.68 -2.35 -7.63
CA GLU A 68 18.13 -2.13 -7.69
C GLU A 68 18.50 -0.71 -7.24
N ALA A 69 17.73 0.31 -7.64
CA ALA A 69 17.92 1.68 -7.18
C ALA A 69 17.67 1.82 -5.66
N SER A 70 16.64 1.17 -5.13
CA SER A 70 16.35 1.17 -3.69
C SER A 70 17.45 0.45 -2.89
N LEU A 71 18.00 -0.64 -3.42
CA LEU A 71 19.14 -1.35 -2.84
C LEU A 71 20.39 -0.45 -2.82
N ALA A 72 20.73 0.16 -3.96
CA ALA A 72 21.87 1.07 -4.08
C ALA A 72 21.75 2.30 -3.15
N GLU A 73 20.54 2.77 -2.87
CA GLU A 73 20.29 3.85 -1.91
C GLU A 73 20.44 3.38 -0.44
N ALA A 74 20.11 2.11 -0.15
CA ALA A 74 20.23 1.53 1.18
C ALA A 74 21.67 1.12 1.55
N GLU A 75 22.47 0.66 0.60
CA GLU A 75 23.88 0.28 0.79
C GLU A 75 24.73 1.32 1.55
N PRO A 76 24.76 2.62 1.20
CA PRO A 76 25.55 3.60 1.92
C PRO A 76 25.06 3.83 3.35
N ARG A 77 23.75 3.69 3.61
CA ARG A 77 23.19 3.77 4.98
C ARG A 77 23.67 2.59 5.83
N VAL A 78 23.64 1.38 5.27
CA VAL A 78 24.15 0.17 5.95
C VAL A 78 25.65 0.27 6.20
N ALA A 79 26.43 0.77 5.24
CA ALA A 79 27.86 0.99 5.39
C ALA A 79 28.18 1.99 6.53
N ARG A 80 27.44 3.11 6.60
CA ARG A 80 27.57 4.08 7.70
C ARG A 80 27.21 3.48 9.05
N PHE A 81 26.14 2.70 9.11
CA PHE A 81 25.74 2.02 10.35
C PHE A 81 26.81 1.01 10.81
N LYS A 82 27.38 0.24 9.88
CA LYS A 82 28.48 -0.70 10.18
C LYS A 82 29.72 0.03 10.71
N ALA A 83 30.09 1.16 10.10
CA ALA A 83 31.21 1.98 10.57
C ALA A 83 30.96 2.54 11.98
N PHE A 84 29.75 3.05 12.23
CA PHE A 84 29.36 3.53 13.55
C PHE A 84 29.40 2.41 14.61
N ALA A 85 28.88 1.22 14.29
CA ALA A 85 28.93 0.07 15.18
C ALA A 85 30.37 -0.35 15.52
N GLN A 86 31.27 -0.34 14.53
CA GLN A 86 32.69 -0.64 14.76
C GLN A 86 33.37 0.43 15.62
N GLU A 87 33.04 1.70 15.45
CA GLU A 87 33.57 2.79 16.28
C GLU A 87 33.07 2.69 17.73
N ALA A 88 31.79 2.35 17.92
CA ALA A 88 31.21 2.13 19.24
C ALA A 88 31.88 0.95 19.97
N LEU A 89 32.15 -0.15 19.26
CA LEU A 89 32.88 -1.30 19.79
C LEU A 89 34.32 -0.91 20.20
N ARG A 90 35.05 -0.18 19.35
CA ARG A 90 36.40 0.33 19.70
C ARG A 90 36.38 1.20 20.96
N LYS A 91 35.45 2.16 21.04
CA LYS A 91 35.33 3.03 22.23
C LYS A 91 35.05 2.24 23.50
N ARG A 92 34.20 1.21 23.42
CA ARG A 92 33.92 0.31 24.55
C ARG A 92 35.19 -0.44 24.97
N ASP A 93 35.95 -0.97 24.01
CA ASP A 93 37.16 -1.73 24.30
C ASP A 93 38.25 -0.83 24.91
N ASP A 94 38.40 0.41 24.41
CA ASP A 94 39.30 1.43 24.97
C ASP A 94 38.93 1.80 26.41
N LEU A 95 37.63 2.04 26.68
CA LEU A 95 37.13 2.30 28.03
C LEU A 95 37.38 1.11 28.97
N THR A 96 37.21 -0.11 28.47
CA THR A 96 37.46 -1.33 29.24
C THR A 96 38.95 -1.47 29.58
N ALA A 97 39.83 -1.16 28.63
CA ALA A 97 41.27 -1.14 28.86
C ALA A 97 41.69 -0.05 29.87
N GLN A 98 41.10 1.14 29.76
CA GLN A 98 41.36 2.24 30.68
C GLN A 98 40.87 1.92 32.10
N ALA A 99 39.71 1.30 32.25
CA ALA A 99 39.19 0.82 33.53
C ALA A 99 40.13 -0.23 34.15
N ALA A 100 40.63 -1.18 33.35
CA ALA A 100 41.60 -2.17 33.82
C ALA A 100 42.93 -1.54 34.26
N ALA A 101 43.42 -0.52 33.54
CA ALA A 101 44.62 0.22 33.92
C ALA A 101 44.42 1.01 35.22
N SER A 102 43.28 1.68 35.37
CA SER A 102 42.91 2.40 36.60
C SER A 102 42.81 1.46 37.81
N ALA A 103 42.18 0.29 37.64
CA ALA A 103 42.10 -0.72 38.69
C ALA A 103 43.49 -1.22 39.15
N ARG A 104 44.43 -1.40 38.21
CA ARG A 104 45.83 -1.76 38.55
C ARG A 104 46.55 -0.64 39.31
N SER A 105 46.35 0.62 38.90
CA SER A 105 46.91 1.78 39.60
C SER A 105 46.39 1.88 41.04
N LEU A 106 45.08 1.72 41.23
CA LEU A 106 44.45 1.68 42.55
C LEU A 106 45.03 0.55 43.43
N ALA A 107 45.20 -0.65 42.87
CA ALA A 107 45.79 -1.76 43.60
C ALA A 107 47.25 -1.48 44.02
N ALA A 108 48.03 -0.80 43.17
CA ALA A 108 49.40 -0.39 43.49
C ALA A 108 49.42 0.66 44.63
N LEU A 109 48.57 1.68 44.55
CA LEU A 109 48.44 2.70 45.61
C LEU A 109 47.98 2.09 46.94
N GLN A 110 47.06 1.13 46.92
CA GLN A 110 46.64 0.42 48.13
C GLN A 110 47.78 -0.39 48.74
N ALA A 111 48.62 -1.04 47.91
CA ALA A 111 49.80 -1.75 48.39
C ALA A 111 50.84 -0.79 49.00
N GLU A 112 51.07 0.37 48.38
CA GLU A 112 51.95 1.40 48.92
C GLU A 112 51.42 1.97 50.25
N ALA A 113 50.12 2.26 50.33
CA ALA A 113 49.48 2.73 51.56
C ALA A 113 49.55 1.70 52.69
N ALA A 114 49.34 0.42 52.39
CA ALA A 114 49.50 -0.67 53.36
C ALA A 114 50.96 -0.77 53.85
N THR A 115 51.92 -0.60 52.95
CA THR A 115 53.36 -0.61 53.28
C THR A 115 53.73 0.59 54.16
N ALA A 116 53.27 1.80 53.81
CA ALA A 116 53.49 3.00 54.61
C ALA A 116 52.88 2.90 56.02
N SER A 117 51.66 2.36 56.12
CA SER A 117 50.99 2.08 57.40
C SER A 117 51.77 1.09 58.28
N SER A 118 52.34 0.04 57.67
CA SER A 118 53.24 -0.89 58.36
C SER A 118 54.53 -0.22 58.84
N MET A 119 55.14 0.65 58.02
CA MET A 119 56.33 1.39 58.43
C MET A 119 56.03 2.34 59.60
N LEU A 120 54.91 3.06 59.55
CA LEU A 120 54.48 3.99 60.61
C LEU A 120 54.18 3.27 61.93
N SER A 121 53.43 2.17 61.89
CA SER A 121 53.17 1.35 63.09
C SER A 121 54.47 0.81 63.71
N SER A 122 55.39 0.31 62.88
CA SER A 122 56.71 -0.13 63.37
C SER A 122 57.56 1.02 63.94
N GLY A 123 57.45 2.23 63.37
CA GLY A 123 58.12 3.43 63.86
C GLY A 123 57.57 3.87 65.21
N PHE A 124 56.24 3.82 65.37
CA PHE A 124 55.56 4.15 66.62
C PHE A 124 55.96 3.18 67.74
N GLU A 125 56.04 1.87 67.46
CA GLU A 125 56.52 0.88 68.43
C GLU A 125 57.97 1.13 68.87
N ARG A 126 58.86 1.52 67.94
CA ARG A 126 60.26 1.84 68.26
C ARG A 126 60.42 3.13 69.07
N ILE A 127 59.62 4.16 68.78
CA ILE A 127 59.61 5.42 69.53
C ILE A 127 59.00 5.18 70.92
N SER A 128 57.91 4.42 71.00
CA SER A 128 57.27 4.01 72.25
C SER A 128 58.22 3.21 73.15
N ALA A 129 59.02 2.30 72.56
CA ALA A 129 60.06 1.56 73.27
C ALA A 129 61.22 2.45 73.78
N LYS A 130 61.45 3.62 73.16
CA LYS A 130 62.48 4.60 73.56
C LYS A 130 61.98 5.71 74.47
N ALA A 131 60.67 5.86 74.63
CA ALA A 131 60.05 6.86 75.50
C ALA A 131 59.85 6.39 76.95
N SER A 132 60.39 5.21 77.35
CA SER A 132 60.48 4.83 78.77
C SER A 132 61.57 5.65 79.48
N PRO A 133 61.25 6.39 80.56
CA PRO A 133 62.17 7.35 81.15
C PRO A 133 63.11 6.66 82.15
N SER A 134 64.41 6.64 81.88
CA SER A 134 65.42 6.40 82.91
C SER A 134 66.69 7.23 82.65
N SER A 135 66.68 8.50 83.07
CA SER A 135 67.79 9.19 83.77
C SER A 135 67.49 10.71 83.88
N PRO A 136 67.89 11.40 84.96
CA PRO A 136 67.60 12.83 85.15
C PRO A 136 68.59 13.74 84.39
N PRO A 137 68.24 15.03 84.15
CA PRO A 137 69.02 15.93 83.32
C PRO A 137 70.27 16.44 84.04
N ALA A 138 71.42 16.34 83.38
CA ALA A 138 72.69 16.90 83.85
C ALA A 138 72.75 18.42 83.57
N PRO A 139 73.32 19.23 84.49
CA PRO A 139 73.38 20.68 84.32
C PRO A 139 74.53 21.08 83.36
N LEU A 140 74.28 22.11 82.56
CA LEU A 140 75.22 22.66 81.57
C LEU A 140 76.38 23.42 82.24
N PRO A 141 77.64 23.19 81.82
CA PRO A 141 78.78 23.91 82.36
C PRO A 141 78.96 25.28 81.68
N THR A 142 78.80 26.36 82.44
CA THR A 142 79.17 27.72 82.00
C THR A 142 80.69 27.93 82.17
N SER A 143 81.45 27.90 81.07
CA SER A 143 82.90 28.16 81.06
C SER A 143 83.21 29.55 80.52
N GLN A 144 83.79 30.42 81.37
CA GLN A 144 84.23 31.78 81.05
C GLN A 144 85.54 31.85 80.22
N LYS A 145 86.08 30.75 79.69
CA LYS A 145 87.41 30.71 79.06
C LYS A 145 87.44 30.89 77.53
N TYR A 146 86.30 31.14 76.88
CA TYR A 146 86.21 31.36 75.42
C TYR A 146 85.76 32.77 75.01
N SER A 147 85.89 33.77 75.89
CA SER A 147 85.45 35.14 75.58
C SER A 147 86.31 35.86 74.53
N SER A 148 87.49 35.35 74.15
CA SER A 148 88.40 36.00 73.20
C SER A 148 88.22 35.60 71.73
N GLY A 149 87.44 34.56 71.45
CA GLY A 149 87.07 34.14 70.07
C GLY A 149 85.61 34.49 69.69
N LEU A 150 84.84 34.98 70.66
CA LEU A 150 83.43 35.32 70.52
C LEU A 150 83.14 36.31 69.37
N PRO A 151 83.95 37.38 69.16
CA PRO A 151 83.70 38.33 68.08
C PRO A 151 83.85 37.73 66.67
N ALA A 152 84.84 36.86 66.46
CA ALA A 152 85.04 36.18 65.18
C ALA A 152 83.95 35.15 64.89
N LEU A 153 83.52 34.41 65.92
CA LEU A 153 82.39 33.49 65.83
C LEU A 153 81.09 34.25 65.54
N ALA A 154 80.85 35.37 66.24
CA ALA A 154 79.70 36.23 66.03
C ALA A 154 79.68 36.80 64.60
N TYR A 155 80.82 37.26 64.08
CA TYR A 155 80.93 37.73 62.69
C TYR A 155 80.68 36.62 61.67
N GLY A 156 81.24 35.41 61.87
CA GLY A 156 81.00 34.27 60.98
C GLY A 156 79.55 33.80 60.98
N VAL A 157 78.89 33.82 62.13
CA VAL A 157 77.45 33.54 62.27
C VAL A 157 76.63 34.63 61.57
N LEU A 158 76.95 35.91 61.78
CA LEU A 158 76.27 37.03 61.12
C LEU A 158 76.41 36.95 59.60
N LYS A 159 77.61 36.68 59.10
CA LYS A 159 77.89 36.56 57.67
C LYS A 159 77.12 35.40 57.05
N ARG A 160 77.17 34.20 57.66
CA ARG A 160 76.39 33.05 57.19
C ARG A 160 74.89 33.32 57.25
N ALA A 161 74.40 33.98 58.29
CA ALA A 161 73.00 34.38 58.38
C ALA A 161 72.62 35.33 57.25
N ASN A 162 73.49 36.28 56.90
CA ASN A 162 73.27 37.20 55.78
C ASN A 162 73.32 36.48 54.43
N ASP A 163 74.31 35.61 54.22
CA ASP A 163 74.42 34.78 53.00
C ASP A 163 73.16 33.88 52.83
N ILE A 164 72.62 33.35 53.94
CA ILE A 164 71.35 32.58 53.93
C ILE A 164 70.16 33.48 53.58
N VAL A 165 70.09 34.69 54.15
CA VAL A 165 69.02 35.64 53.81
C VAL A 165 69.08 36.01 52.34
N ASP A 166 70.27 36.28 51.80
CA ASP A 166 70.46 36.62 50.39
C ASP A 166 70.05 35.44 49.48
N GLU A 167 70.38 34.20 49.86
CA GLU A 167 69.95 32.99 49.16
C GLU A 167 68.43 32.78 49.23
N LEU A 168 67.81 33.01 50.40
CA LEU A 168 66.36 32.92 50.56
C LEU A 168 65.64 34.00 49.73
N LEU A 169 66.16 35.22 49.68
CA LEU A 169 65.64 36.28 48.82
C LEU A 169 65.75 35.90 47.35
N ALA A 170 66.87 35.33 46.92
CA ALA A 170 67.04 34.85 45.55
C ALA A 170 66.06 33.73 45.20
N GLN A 171 65.79 32.80 46.13
CA GLN A 171 64.80 31.74 45.97
C GLN A 171 63.37 32.29 45.90
N ILE A 172 63.02 33.26 46.75
CA ILE A 172 61.72 33.95 46.72
C ILE A 172 61.53 34.65 45.37
N ASP A 173 62.55 35.35 44.86
CA ASP A 173 62.49 36.01 43.57
C ASP A 173 62.38 35.02 42.41
N ALA A 174 63.05 33.87 42.48
CA ALA A 174 62.91 32.80 41.48
C ALA A 174 61.49 32.21 41.49
N ALA A 175 60.97 31.88 42.67
CA ALA A 175 59.62 31.36 42.85
C ALA A 175 58.54 32.35 42.38
N ASN A 176 58.73 33.65 42.65
CA ASN A 176 57.83 34.69 42.15
C ASN A 176 57.81 34.76 40.62
N ARG A 177 58.99 34.70 39.97
CA ARG A 177 59.08 34.67 38.51
C ARG A 177 58.40 33.44 37.91
N ASP A 178 58.57 32.27 38.51
CA ASP A 178 57.93 31.03 38.03
C ASP A 178 56.42 31.06 38.20
N ARG A 179 55.93 31.59 39.33
CA ARG A 179 54.50 31.82 39.56
C ARG A 179 53.91 32.80 38.55
N ASP A 180 54.59 33.90 38.27
CA ASP A 180 54.11 34.92 37.34
C ASP A 180 54.08 34.36 35.90
N ARG A 181 55.09 33.57 35.48
CA ARG A 181 55.04 32.82 34.21
C ARG A 181 53.87 31.84 34.14
N ALA A 182 53.59 31.11 35.21
CA ALA A 182 52.45 30.20 35.26
C ALA A 182 51.11 30.95 35.15
N ARG A 183 51.00 32.14 35.75
CA ARG A 183 49.82 33.01 35.59
C ARG A 183 49.66 33.49 34.16
N GLU A 184 50.73 33.98 33.52
CA GLU A 184 50.69 34.42 32.12
C GLU A 184 50.27 33.28 31.17
N GLN A 185 50.79 32.07 31.38
CA GLN A 185 50.38 30.89 30.61
C GLN A 185 48.91 30.54 30.81
N MET A 186 48.43 30.58 32.05
CA MET A 186 47.04 30.36 32.38
C MET A 186 46.13 31.43 31.76
N GLU A 187 46.51 32.70 31.81
CA GLU A 187 45.79 33.81 31.16
C GLU A 187 45.72 33.61 29.65
N HIS A 188 46.84 33.25 29.01
CA HIS A 188 46.86 32.95 27.58
C HIS A 188 45.92 31.79 27.22
N ARG A 189 45.93 30.70 27.99
CA ARG A 189 45.02 29.58 27.78
C ARG A 189 43.57 29.98 28.03
N ASN A 190 43.29 30.82 29.02
CA ASN A 190 41.95 31.31 29.31
C ASN A 190 41.42 32.17 28.15
N TYR A 191 42.22 33.08 27.59
CA TYR A 191 41.86 33.81 26.38
C TYR A 191 41.60 32.89 25.19
N GLN A 192 42.42 31.86 25.01
CA GLN A 192 42.22 30.89 23.95
C GLN A 192 40.90 30.12 24.12
N ILE A 193 40.59 29.67 25.33
CA ILE A 193 39.31 29.01 25.65
C ILE A 193 38.14 29.95 25.36
N ALA A 194 38.23 31.22 25.73
CA ALA A 194 37.16 32.18 25.46
C ALA A 194 36.88 32.36 23.97
N ILE A 195 37.92 32.35 23.12
CA ILE A 195 37.77 32.39 21.66
C ILE A 195 37.11 31.10 21.16
N GLU A 196 37.63 29.94 21.56
CA GLU A 196 37.08 28.63 21.18
C GLU A 196 35.59 28.52 21.57
N VAL A 197 35.22 28.96 22.78
CA VAL A 197 33.82 28.99 23.24
C VAL A 197 32.98 29.93 22.40
N SER A 198 33.46 31.14 22.10
CA SER A 198 32.71 32.11 21.27
C SER A 198 32.43 31.57 19.86
N GLU A 199 33.41 30.89 19.26
CA GLU A 199 33.26 30.26 17.94
C GLU A 199 32.27 29.10 17.97
N LEU A 200 32.30 28.28 19.03
CA LEU A 200 31.34 27.20 19.24
C LEU A 200 29.92 27.73 19.47
N GLU A 201 29.75 28.78 20.27
CA GLU A 201 28.47 29.42 20.51
C GLU A 201 27.88 30.01 19.22
N ALA A 202 28.70 30.68 18.41
CA ALA A 202 28.27 31.20 17.11
C ALA A 202 27.85 30.06 16.14
N SER A 203 28.62 28.97 16.11
CA SER A 203 28.31 27.80 15.29
C SER A 203 27.02 27.10 15.76
N LEU A 204 26.80 27.03 17.08
CA LEU A 204 25.59 26.47 17.67
C LEU A 204 24.37 27.33 17.35
N ALA A 205 24.49 28.66 17.45
CA ALA A 205 23.42 29.59 17.10
C ALA A 205 23.03 29.47 15.61
N SER A 206 24.02 29.36 14.71
CA SER A 206 23.77 29.14 13.28
C SER A 206 23.02 27.83 13.03
N ARG A 207 23.47 26.72 13.62
CA ARG A 207 22.79 25.42 13.51
C ARG A 207 21.39 25.43 14.11
N SER A 208 21.17 26.15 15.21
CA SER A 208 19.85 26.30 15.82
C SER A 208 18.88 27.02 14.87
N ALA A 209 19.32 28.13 14.27
CA ALA A 209 18.50 28.88 13.30
C ALA A 209 18.17 28.04 12.05
N GLU A 210 19.14 27.28 11.54
CA GLU A 210 18.91 26.33 10.46
C GLU A 210 17.89 25.25 10.86
N GLY A 211 18.02 24.67 12.07
CA GLY A 211 17.08 23.69 12.61
C GLY A 211 15.64 24.22 12.69
N GLU A 212 15.45 25.45 13.17
CA GLU A 212 14.14 26.10 13.19
C GLU A 212 13.58 26.34 11.77
N SER A 213 14.43 26.75 10.83
CA SER A 213 14.02 26.96 9.43
C SER A 213 13.57 25.66 8.75
N LEU A 214 14.30 24.57 8.99
CA LEU A 214 13.98 23.25 8.48
C LEU A 214 12.72 22.71 9.15
N SER A 215 12.56 22.90 10.45
CA SER A 215 11.35 22.52 11.20
C SER A 215 10.10 23.23 10.65
N LYS A 216 10.18 24.54 10.39
CA LYS A 216 9.10 25.31 9.74
C LYS A 216 8.78 24.80 8.34
N SER A 217 9.82 24.52 7.53
CA SER A 217 9.63 23.97 6.18
C SER A 217 9.01 22.57 6.19
N LEU A 218 9.42 21.71 7.12
CA LEU A 218 8.82 20.38 7.31
C LEU A 218 7.35 20.48 7.67
N SER A 219 7.00 21.32 8.64
CA SER A 219 5.61 21.54 9.04
C SER A 219 4.75 22.05 7.89
N GLN A 220 5.29 22.96 7.06
CA GLN A 220 4.60 23.41 5.85
C GLN A 220 4.39 22.25 4.85
N ARG A 221 5.41 21.43 4.61
CA ARG A 221 5.31 20.26 3.71
C ARG A 221 4.33 19.22 4.24
N GLU A 222 4.29 18.99 5.54
CA GLU A 222 3.33 18.08 6.19
C GLU A 222 1.89 18.58 5.99
N ALA A 223 1.66 19.89 6.10
CA ALA A 223 0.36 20.49 5.83
C ALA A 223 -0.05 20.35 4.35
N GLU A 224 0.87 20.62 3.41
CA GLU A 224 0.65 20.42 1.97
C GLU A 224 0.32 18.95 1.65
N ILE A 225 1.06 18.01 2.26
CA ILE A 225 0.82 16.57 2.11
C ILE A 225 -0.55 16.18 2.65
N SER A 226 -0.96 16.73 3.80
CA SER A 226 -2.29 16.47 4.37
C SER A 226 -3.39 16.95 3.43
N GLU A 227 -3.27 18.16 2.88
CA GLU A 227 -4.25 18.71 1.94
C GLU A 227 -4.33 17.87 0.64
N LEU A 228 -3.18 17.41 0.13
CA LEU A 228 -3.14 16.53 -1.04
C LEU A 228 -3.76 15.15 -0.74
N ARG A 229 -3.53 14.58 0.44
CA ARG A 229 -4.18 13.33 0.88
C ARG A 229 -5.69 13.47 0.96
N ASP A 230 -6.18 14.59 1.50
CA ASP A 230 -7.61 14.87 1.57
C ASP A 230 -8.23 15.01 0.17
N LYS A 231 -7.53 15.68 -0.75
CA LYS A 231 -7.93 15.79 -2.16
C LYS A 231 -7.98 14.42 -2.86
N ILE A 232 -6.97 13.57 -2.66
CA ILE A 232 -6.94 12.21 -3.21
C ILE A 232 -8.13 11.42 -2.68
N THR A 233 -8.35 11.42 -1.36
CA THR A 233 -9.47 10.72 -0.72
C THR A 233 -10.82 11.22 -1.26
N SER A 234 -10.96 12.54 -1.50
CA SER A 234 -12.17 13.12 -2.10
C SER A 234 -12.39 12.64 -3.55
N LEU A 235 -11.33 12.61 -4.36
CA LEU A 235 -11.39 12.14 -5.75
C LEU A 235 -11.66 10.64 -5.84
N GLU A 236 -11.04 9.83 -4.99
CA GLU A 236 -11.30 8.41 -4.87
C GLU A 236 -12.76 8.14 -4.47
N GLY A 237 -13.30 8.90 -3.52
CA GLY A 237 -14.71 8.83 -3.15
C GLY A 237 -15.66 9.15 -4.30
N LYS A 238 -15.35 10.19 -5.11
CA LYS A 238 -16.11 10.52 -6.32
C LYS A 238 -16.03 9.42 -7.38
N LEU A 239 -14.84 8.86 -7.61
CA LEU A 239 -14.63 7.76 -8.54
C LEU A 239 -15.41 6.52 -8.10
N ALA A 240 -15.36 6.17 -6.82
CA ALA A 240 -16.11 5.06 -6.24
C ALA A 240 -17.63 5.24 -6.39
N ALA A 241 -18.14 6.47 -6.24
CA ALA A 241 -19.55 6.78 -6.48
C ALA A 241 -19.97 6.68 -7.95
N GLN A 242 -19.05 6.89 -8.90
CA GLN A 242 -19.33 6.78 -10.35
C GLN A 242 -19.29 5.35 -10.88
N ARG A 243 -18.52 4.45 -10.27
CA ARG A 243 -18.44 3.02 -10.65
C ARG A 243 -19.82 2.33 -10.79
N PRO A 244 -20.75 2.41 -9.82
CA PRO A 244 -22.05 1.76 -9.96
C PRO A 244 -22.89 2.36 -11.09
N VAL A 245 -22.82 3.67 -11.31
CA VAL A 245 -23.55 4.35 -12.39
C VAL A 245 -23.08 3.85 -13.76
N LEU A 246 -21.76 3.68 -13.95
CA LEU A 246 -21.21 3.14 -15.18
C LEU A 246 -21.57 1.66 -15.37
N ALA A 247 -21.54 0.85 -14.31
CA ALA A 247 -21.96 -0.54 -14.37
C ALA A 247 -23.44 -0.67 -14.79
N GLU A 248 -24.32 0.16 -14.22
CA GLU A 248 -25.73 0.22 -14.61
C GLU A 248 -25.89 0.66 -16.07
N GLN A 249 -25.16 1.68 -16.52
CA GLN A 249 -25.23 2.17 -17.90
C GLN A 249 -24.80 1.11 -18.92
N ILE A 250 -23.69 0.40 -18.67
CA ILE A 250 -23.23 -0.70 -19.54
C ILE A 250 -24.29 -1.81 -19.54
N GLY A 251 -24.85 -2.16 -18.38
CA GLY A 251 -25.91 -3.15 -18.27
C GLY A 251 -27.18 -2.78 -19.04
N CYS A 252 -27.63 -1.53 -18.97
CA CYS A 252 -28.78 -1.03 -19.72
C CYS A 252 -28.52 -1.03 -21.23
N THR A 253 -27.32 -0.64 -21.64
CA THR A 253 -26.93 -0.60 -23.05
C THR A 253 -26.86 -2.01 -23.64
N SER A 254 -26.33 -2.97 -22.87
CA SER A 254 -26.31 -4.39 -23.25
C SER A 254 -27.72 -4.96 -23.46
N LYS A 255 -28.65 -4.67 -22.52
CA LYS A 255 -30.06 -5.07 -22.64
C LYS A 255 -30.72 -4.47 -23.88
N LEU A 256 -30.56 -3.16 -24.09
CA LEU A 256 -31.09 -2.47 -25.27
C LEU A 256 -30.55 -3.09 -26.57
N TYR A 257 -29.25 -3.36 -26.63
CA TYR A 257 -28.62 -3.99 -27.78
C TYR A 257 -29.22 -5.37 -28.08
N HIS A 258 -29.43 -6.20 -27.06
CA HIS A 258 -30.02 -7.52 -27.20
C HIS A 258 -31.49 -7.45 -27.66
N GLU A 259 -32.30 -6.58 -27.04
CA GLU A 259 -33.70 -6.39 -27.43
C GLU A 259 -33.83 -5.90 -28.88
N MET A 260 -33.01 -4.93 -29.31
CA MET A 260 -33.02 -4.46 -30.70
C MET A 260 -32.59 -5.55 -31.69
N ARG A 261 -31.62 -6.40 -31.31
CA ARG A 261 -31.21 -7.56 -32.13
C ARG A 261 -32.37 -8.53 -32.34
N GLU A 262 -33.12 -8.84 -31.29
CA GLU A 262 -34.29 -9.72 -31.38
C GLU A 262 -35.41 -9.09 -32.24
N VAL A 263 -35.62 -7.76 -32.17
CA VAL A 263 -36.56 -7.06 -33.07
C VAL A 263 -36.14 -7.21 -34.53
N VAL A 264 -34.85 -7.00 -34.85
CA VAL A 264 -34.35 -7.21 -36.22
C VAL A 264 -34.58 -8.66 -36.67
N LYS A 265 -34.31 -9.63 -35.80
CA LYS A 265 -34.50 -11.07 -36.08
C LYS A 265 -35.93 -11.45 -36.43
N LEU A 266 -36.91 -10.87 -35.74
CA LEU A 266 -38.33 -11.13 -36.01
C LEU A 266 -38.78 -10.60 -37.38
N VAL A 267 -38.12 -9.56 -37.88
CA VAL A 267 -38.47 -8.92 -39.16
C VAL A 267 -37.66 -9.49 -40.32
N ASP A 268 -36.38 -9.74 -40.10
CA ASP A 268 -35.41 -10.16 -41.11
C ASP A 268 -34.36 -11.09 -40.46
N ALA A 269 -34.63 -12.40 -40.48
CA ALA A 269 -33.80 -13.40 -39.83
C ALA A 269 -32.39 -13.53 -40.45
N GLU A 270 -32.22 -13.15 -41.72
CA GLU A 270 -30.92 -13.17 -42.41
C GLU A 270 -30.04 -11.98 -42.04
N ALA A 271 -30.64 -10.82 -41.72
CA ALA A 271 -29.92 -9.63 -41.30
C ALA A 271 -29.17 -9.80 -39.96
N VAL A 272 -29.60 -10.73 -39.11
CA VAL A 272 -29.00 -10.97 -37.78
C VAL A 272 -27.58 -11.51 -37.86
N SER A 273 -27.28 -12.32 -38.89
CA SER A 273 -25.95 -12.93 -39.06
C SER A 273 -24.86 -11.91 -39.39
N ALA A 274 -25.24 -10.71 -39.84
CA ALA A 274 -24.33 -9.60 -40.09
C ALA A 274 -24.06 -8.73 -38.84
N LEU A 275 -24.78 -8.96 -37.74
CA LEU A 275 -24.67 -8.16 -36.52
C LEU A 275 -23.64 -8.75 -35.55
N SER A 276 -22.67 -7.94 -35.15
CA SER A 276 -21.59 -8.33 -34.22
C SER A 276 -22.13 -8.88 -32.89
N ASP A 277 -21.74 -10.08 -32.47
CA ASP A 277 -22.01 -10.58 -31.11
C ASP A 277 -21.07 -9.88 -30.10
N SER A 278 -21.34 -8.59 -29.85
CA SER A 278 -20.58 -7.81 -28.88
C SER A 278 -21.01 -8.17 -27.45
N VAL A 279 -20.04 -8.56 -26.64
CA VAL A 279 -20.22 -8.86 -25.21
C VAL A 279 -19.86 -7.60 -24.41
N PHE A 280 -20.88 -6.91 -23.95
CA PHE A 280 -20.77 -5.72 -23.11
C PHE A 280 -20.47 -6.16 -21.68
N VAL A 281 -19.19 -6.24 -21.30
CA VAL A 281 -18.79 -6.64 -19.95
C VAL A 281 -18.21 -5.44 -19.22
N TRP A 282 -18.81 -5.09 -18.08
CA TRP A 282 -18.17 -4.16 -17.15
C TRP A 282 -16.98 -4.85 -16.46
N LYS A 283 -15.85 -4.15 -16.40
CA LYS A 283 -14.63 -4.65 -15.76
C LYS A 283 -14.32 -3.74 -14.57
N GLU A 284 -14.55 -4.27 -13.37
CA GLU A 284 -14.56 -3.54 -12.10
C GLU A 284 -13.32 -2.70 -11.81
N THR A 285 -12.19 -3.07 -12.39
CA THR A 285 -10.87 -2.52 -12.09
C THR A 285 -10.49 -1.29 -12.91
N ASP A 286 -11.12 -1.06 -14.07
CA ASP A 286 -10.73 0.02 -14.98
C ASP A 286 -11.95 0.87 -15.41
N VAL A 287 -12.04 2.06 -14.85
CA VAL A 287 -13.12 3.02 -15.13
C VAL A 287 -12.96 3.66 -16.51
N GLU A 288 -11.73 3.81 -17.01
CA GLU A 288 -11.45 4.37 -18.34
C GLU A 288 -11.83 3.38 -19.44
N GLU A 289 -11.42 2.11 -19.28
CA GLU A 289 -11.85 1.01 -20.16
C GLU A 289 -13.39 0.85 -20.09
N SER A 290 -14.00 0.94 -18.91
CA SER A 290 -15.46 0.90 -18.75
C SER A 290 -16.19 2.05 -19.46
N LEU A 291 -15.66 3.28 -19.39
CA LEU A 291 -16.21 4.43 -20.12
C LEU A 291 -16.15 4.22 -21.63
N LYS A 292 -15.04 3.67 -22.13
CA LYS A 292 -14.87 3.33 -23.55
C LYS A 292 -15.86 2.24 -23.99
N VAL A 293 -15.99 1.16 -23.23
CA VAL A 293 -16.97 0.08 -23.48
C VAL A 293 -18.41 0.61 -23.48
N SER A 294 -18.74 1.50 -22.54
CA SER A 294 -20.04 2.17 -22.48
C SER A 294 -20.30 3.03 -23.73
N LEU A 295 -19.31 3.80 -24.18
CA LEU A 295 -19.44 4.66 -25.35
C LEU A 295 -19.58 3.85 -26.66
N GLU A 296 -18.69 2.89 -26.88
CA GLU A 296 -18.75 2.01 -28.05
C GLU A 296 -20.06 1.22 -28.05
N GLY A 297 -20.44 0.74 -26.88
CA GLY A 297 -21.68 0.03 -26.69
C GLY A 297 -22.94 0.84 -27.01
N THR A 298 -23.01 2.08 -26.54
CA THR A 298 -24.16 2.97 -26.79
C THR A 298 -24.26 3.34 -28.26
N LYS A 299 -23.13 3.53 -28.93
CA LYS A 299 -23.07 3.73 -30.38
C LYS A 299 -23.61 2.51 -31.15
N LEU A 300 -23.18 1.30 -30.79
CA LEU A 300 -23.66 0.07 -31.42
C LEU A 300 -25.16 -0.17 -31.19
N ALA A 301 -25.67 0.12 -29.98
CA ALA A 301 -27.10 0.04 -29.68
C ALA A 301 -27.92 1.04 -30.51
N TYR A 302 -27.41 2.27 -30.69
CA TYR A 302 -28.04 3.27 -31.53
C TYR A 302 -28.07 2.86 -33.01
N GLU A 303 -26.95 2.40 -33.56
CA GLU A 303 -26.86 1.92 -34.95
C GLU A 303 -27.82 0.75 -35.20
N LEU A 304 -27.89 -0.20 -34.26
CA LEU A 304 -28.80 -1.33 -34.35
C LEU A 304 -30.28 -0.91 -34.24
N ALA A 305 -30.59 0.07 -33.39
CA ALA A 305 -31.94 0.63 -33.30
C ALA A 305 -32.36 1.34 -34.60
N ALA A 306 -31.44 2.01 -35.28
CA ALA A 306 -31.70 2.63 -36.59
C ALA A 306 -32.01 1.57 -37.66
N ILE A 307 -31.24 0.47 -37.69
CA ILE A 307 -31.48 -0.67 -38.59
C ILE A 307 -32.84 -1.32 -38.28
N ALA A 308 -33.14 -1.54 -37.01
CA ALA A 308 -34.44 -2.07 -36.58
C ALA A 308 -35.60 -1.19 -37.08
N LEU A 309 -35.49 0.13 -36.94
CA LEU A 309 -36.50 1.08 -37.40
C LEU A 309 -36.73 0.98 -38.92
N GLU A 310 -35.64 0.95 -39.71
CA GLU A 310 -35.73 0.82 -41.17
C GLU A 310 -36.39 -0.50 -41.58
N LYS A 311 -35.97 -1.62 -40.97
CA LYS A 311 -36.50 -2.95 -41.29
C LYS A 311 -37.96 -3.11 -40.90
N VAL A 312 -38.33 -2.67 -39.70
CA VAL A 312 -39.73 -2.67 -39.24
C VAL A 312 -40.60 -1.81 -40.16
N GLY A 313 -40.12 -0.62 -40.55
CA GLY A 313 -40.80 0.25 -41.51
C GLY A 313 -41.06 -0.44 -42.85
N ALA A 314 -40.03 -1.03 -43.45
CA ALA A 314 -40.15 -1.76 -44.71
C ALA A 314 -41.12 -2.96 -44.64
N CYS A 315 -41.15 -3.66 -43.50
CA CYS A 315 -42.10 -4.75 -43.25
C CYS A 315 -43.55 -4.25 -43.15
N ILE A 316 -43.77 -3.13 -42.46
CA ILE A 316 -45.09 -2.50 -42.37
C ILE A 316 -45.57 -2.08 -43.77
N ASP A 317 -44.72 -1.43 -44.56
CA ASP A 317 -45.06 -1.00 -45.92
C ASP A 317 -45.42 -2.18 -46.84
N ASP A 318 -44.68 -3.30 -46.77
CA ASP A 318 -44.99 -4.53 -47.50
C ASP A 318 -46.36 -5.09 -47.09
N LYS A 319 -46.62 -5.17 -45.77
CA LYS A 319 -47.90 -5.67 -45.23
C LYS A 319 -49.06 -4.76 -45.61
N GLU A 320 -48.89 -3.44 -45.56
CA GLU A 320 -49.91 -2.47 -45.98
C GLU A 320 -50.20 -2.59 -47.48
N SER A 321 -49.19 -2.80 -48.31
CA SER A 321 -49.37 -3.03 -49.75
C SER A 321 -50.15 -4.32 -50.05
N LYS A 322 -49.89 -5.39 -49.28
CA LYS A 322 -50.62 -6.68 -49.37
C LYS A 322 -52.07 -6.52 -48.89
N LEU A 323 -52.29 -5.78 -47.80
CA LEU A 323 -53.63 -5.47 -47.30
C LEU A 323 -54.43 -4.68 -48.34
N ARG A 324 -53.86 -3.63 -48.94
CA ARG A 324 -54.52 -2.88 -50.03
C ARG A 324 -54.87 -3.77 -51.22
N ARG A 325 -53.99 -4.70 -51.61
CA ARG A 325 -54.29 -5.66 -52.70
C ARG A 325 -55.45 -6.59 -52.33
N LEU A 326 -55.46 -7.09 -51.10
CA LEU A 326 -56.51 -7.97 -50.61
C LEU A 326 -57.86 -7.23 -50.51
N GLU A 327 -57.85 -6.00 -50.01
CA GLU A 327 -59.02 -5.11 -49.95
C GLU A 327 -59.59 -4.86 -51.35
N ASN A 328 -58.75 -4.50 -52.32
CA ASN A 328 -59.18 -4.32 -53.72
C ASN A 328 -59.78 -5.61 -54.32
N MET A 329 -59.24 -6.79 -53.98
CA MET A 329 -59.78 -8.07 -54.43
C MET A 329 -61.13 -8.37 -53.78
N VAL A 330 -61.29 -8.08 -52.49
CA VAL A 330 -62.57 -8.22 -51.76
C VAL A 330 -63.61 -7.28 -52.37
N ASP A 331 -63.27 -6.02 -52.64
CA ASP A 331 -64.17 -5.07 -53.30
C ASP A 331 -64.60 -5.55 -54.69
N GLY A 332 -63.67 -6.14 -55.46
CA GLY A 332 -63.97 -6.77 -56.74
C GLY A 332 -64.98 -7.91 -56.60
N LEU A 333 -64.73 -8.84 -55.66
CA LEU A 333 -65.62 -9.96 -55.38
C LEU A 333 -67.00 -9.50 -54.88
N ILE A 334 -67.07 -8.43 -54.09
CA ILE A 334 -68.35 -7.85 -53.64
C ILE A 334 -69.14 -7.34 -54.85
N LYS A 335 -68.51 -6.58 -55.75
CA LYS A 335 -69.15 -6.09 -56.99
C LYS A 335 -69.60 -7.24 -57.90
N GLU A 336 -68.78 -8.28 -58.06
CA GLU A 336 -69.16 -9.48 -58.82
C GLU A 336 -70.34 -10.21 -58.18
N LYS A 337 -70.32 -10.40 -56.86
CA LYS A 337 -71.44 -10.98 -56.11
C LYS A 337 -72.72 -10.17 -56.29
N GLU A 338 -72.65 -8.84 -56.22
CA GLU A 338 -73.79 -7.96 -56.47
C GLU A 338 -74.33 -8.11 -57.89
N HIS A 339 -73.45 -8.11 -58.89
CA HIS A 339 -73.81 -8.32 -60.30
C HIS A 339 -74.46 -9.70 -60.53
N ILE A 340 -73.87 -10.77 -59.99
CA ILE A 340 -74.44 -12.13 -60.04
C ILE A 340 -75.78 -12.16 -59.33
N SER A 341 -75.92 -11.49 -58.19
CA SER A 341 -77.19 -11.41 -57.46
C SER A 341 -78.28 -10.72 -58.27
N VAL A 342 -77.95 -9.64 -58.98
CA VAL A 342 -78.87 -8.95 -59.91
C VAL A 342 -79.23 -9.86 -61.08
N LEU A 343 -78.26 -10.54 -61.71
CA LEU A 343 -78.52 -11.49 -62.79
C LEU A 343 -79.41 -12.65 -62.35
N LEU A 344 -79.14 -13.24 -61.19
CA LEU A 344 -79.97 -14.30 -60.62
C LEU A 344 -81.38 -13.80 -60.30
N ARG A 345 -81.52 -12.59 -59.74
CA ARG A 345 -82.85 -11.99 -59.52
C ARG A 345 -83.60 -11.78 -60.83
N ASN A 346 -82.92 -11.29 -61.88
CA ASN A 346 -83.50 -11.11 -63.20
C ASN A 346 -83.88 -12.44 -63.86
N ALA A 347 -83.02 -13.46 -63.77
CA ALA A 347 -83.30 -14.80 -64.32
C ALA A 347 -84.45 -15.50 -63.57
N LEU A 348 -84.46 -15.40 -62.23
CA LEU A 348 -85.56 -15.90 -61.41
C LEU A 348 -86.86 -15.16 -61.71
N GLN A 349 -86.84 -13.84 -61.87
CA GLN A 349 -88.01 -13.05 -62.24
C GLN A 349 -88.50 -13.35 -63.66
N ALA A 350 -87.61 -13.54 -64.63
CA ALA A 350 -87.96 -13.90 -66.00
C ALA A 350 -88.60 -15.30 -66.06
N THR A 351 -87.98 -16.29 -65.41
CA THR A 351 -88.50 -17.67 -65.36
C THR A 351 -89.80 -17.78 -64.57
N THR A 352 -89.94 -17.10 -63.42
CA THR A 352 -91.25 -17.01 -62.75
C THR A 352 -92.26 -16.27 -63.61
N SER A 353 -91.91 -15.20 -64.34
CA SER A 353 -92.87 -14.50 -65.20
C SER A 353 -93.35 -15.32 -66.40
N GLU A 354 -92.48 -16.12 -67.02
CA GLU A 354 -92.85 -17.00 -68.14
C GLU A 354 -93.59 -18.26 -67.67
N VAL A 355 -93.13 -18.90 -66.60
CA VAL A 355 -93.81 -20.06 -66.02
C VAL A 355 -95.15 -19.66 -65.41
N LEU A 356 -95.26 -18.49 -64.77
CA LEU A 356 -96.55 -17.95 -64.30
C LEU A 356 -97.47 -17.57 -65.46
N LYS A 357 -96.97 -17.01 -66.58
CA LYS A 357 -97.82 -16.73 -67.76
C LYS A 357 -98.32 -18.00 -68.44
N VAL A 358 -97.46 -19.01 -68.61
CA VAL A 358 -97.86 -20.30 -69.20
C VAL A 358 -98.80 -21.07 -68.26
N ALA A 359 -98.59 -20.97 -66.95
CA ALA A 359 -99.52 -21.53 -65.96
C ALA A 359 -100.84 -20.73 -65.89
N GLU A 360 -100.82 -19.39 -65.96
CA GLU A 360 -102.02 -18.54 -66.03
C GLU A 360 -102.81 -18.80 -67.31
N ASP A 361 -102.15 -18.91 -68.47
CA ASP A 361 -102.82 -19.20 -69.74
C ASP A 361 -103.43 -20.61 -69.75
N GLY A 362 -102.74 -21.61 -69.19
CA GLY A 362 -103.26 -22.97 -69.03
C GLY A 362 -104.35 -23.12 -67.96
N LEU A 363 -104.27 -22.39 -66.84
CA LEU A 363 -105.31 -22.38 -65.80
C LEU A 363 -106.54 -21.56 -66.22
N ARG A 364 -106.39 -20.50 -67.03
CA ARG A 364 -107.48 -19.73 -67.62
C ARG A 364 -108.23 -20.54 -68.68
N GLU A 365 -107.53 -21.38 -69.45
CA GLU A 365 -108.12 -22.32 -70.40
C GLU A 365 -108.83 -23.51 -69.69
N ALA A 366 -108.46 -23.80 -68.44
CA ALA A 366 -109.08 -24.83 -67.59
C ALA A 366 -110.10 -24.29 -66.56
N GLY A 367 -110.28 -22.97 -66.43
CA GLY A 367 -111.28 -22.35 -65.54
C GLY A 367 -110.96 -22.39 -64.04
N ILE A 368 -109.68 -22.37 -63.64
CA ILE A 368 -109.28 -22.49 -62.23
C ILE A 368 -108.46 -21.26 -61.80
N GLU A 369 -108.92 -20.53 -60.77
CA GLU A 369 -108.17 -19.46 -60.11
C GLU A 369 -107.70 -19.93 -58.72
N ILE A 370 -106.40 -20.19 -58.51
CA ILE A 370 -105.84 -20.40 -57.16
C ILE A 370 -104.40 -19.87 -57.07
N GLY A 371 -104.20 -18.90 -56.16
CA GLY A 371 -102.88 -18.42 -55.72
C GLY A 371 -102.26 -19.32 -54.65
N LEU A 372 -100.93 -19.42 -54.64
CA LEU A 372 -100.19 -20.13 -53.58
C LEU A 372 -98.98 -19.32 -53.10
N ASN A 373 -99.04 -19.03 -51.80
CA ASN A 373 -98.02 -18.41 -50.99
C ASN A 373 -97.07 -19.49 -50.41
N GLU A 374 -95.81 -19.10 -50.20
CA GLU A 374 -94.81 -19.64 -49.26
C GLU A 374 -94.24 -21.08 -49.37
N ARG A 375 -92.90 -21.14 -49.35
CA ARG A 375 -92.05 -21.71 -48.26
C ARG A 375 -90.91 -22.61 -48.78
N LYS A 376 -89.68 -22.33 -48.32
CA LYS A 376 -88.71 -23.35 -47.86
C LYS A 376 -87.52 -22.73 -47.13
N GLU A 377 -87.51 -22.90 -45.82
CA GLU A 377 -86.31 -22.92 -44.98
C GLU A 377 -85.69 -24.32 -44.97
N HIS A 378 -84.42 -24.35 -44.56
CA HIS A 378 -83.55 -25.45 -44.09
C HIS A 378 -82.61 -26.14 -45.08
N MET A 379 -81.31 -26.01 -44.79
CA MET A 379 -80.26 -27.04 -44.61
C MET A 379 -79.01 -26.32 -44.03
N LEU A 380 -78.80 -26.21 -42.71
CA LEU A 380 -78.21 -27.15 -41.73
C LEU A 380 -76.80 -27.71 -42.06
N GLY A 381 -75.81 -27.18 -41.33
CA GLY A 381 -74.90 -27.95 -40.48
C GLY A 381 -73.92 -28.93 -41.12
N SER A 382 -72.67 -28.49 -41.33
CA SER A 382 -71.52 -29.41 -41.42
C SER A 382 -70.17 -28.80 -41.07
N VAL A 383 -69.99 -27.47 -41.13
CA VAL A 383 -68.66 -26.83 -41.01
C VAL A 383 -68.27 -26.50 -39.56
N GLU A 384 -69.22 -26.11 -38.70
CA GLU A 384 -68.93 -25.68 -37.31
C GLU A 384 -68.33 -26.78 -36.42
N LYS A 385 -68.57 -28.07 -36.70
CA LYS A 385 -68.03 -29.16 -35.88
C LYS A 385 -66.53 -29.35 -36.10
N ASP A 386 -66.02 -29.14 -37.31
CA ASP A 386 -64.60 -29.30 -37.65
C ASP A 386 -63.74 -28.16 -37.07
N GLU A 387 -64.30 -26.96 -37.01
CA GLU A 387 -63.67 -25.79 -36.40
C GLU A 387 -63.52 -25.95 -34.88
N VAL A 388 -64.52 -26.54 -34.21
CA VAL A 388 -64.47 -26.81 -32.76
C VAL A 388 -63.40 -27.86 -32.42
N TYR A 389 -63.25 -28.91 -33.24
CA TYR A 389 -62.17 -29.90 -33.04
C TYR A 389 -60.78 -29.31 -33.30
N THR A 390 -60.64 -28.45 -34.30
CA THR A 390 -59.38 -27.76 -34.61
C THR A 390 -58.98 -26.80 -33.48
N LEU A 391 -59.94 -26.04 -32.95
CA LEU A 391 -59.72 -25.11 -31.83
C LEU A 391 -59.38 -25.87 -30.53
N ALA A 392 -60.04 -27.00 -30.27
CA ALA A 392 -59.74 -27.85 -29.12
C ALA A 392 -58.31 -28.42 -29.18
N GLY A 393 -57.85 -28.86 -30.36
CA GLY A 393 -56.47 -29.33 -30.56
C GLY A 393 -55.43 -28.22 -30.40
N ALA A 394 -55.71 -27.00 -30.88
CA ALA A 394 -54.84 -25.84 -30.66
C ALA A 394 -54.73 -25.44 -29.18
N LEU A 395 -55.85 -25.49 -28.45
CA LEU A 395 -55.86 -25.23 -27.01
C LEU A 395 -55.10 -26.32 -26.22
N GLU A 396 -55.24 -27.59 -26.59
CA GLU A 396 -54.50 -28.68 -25.96
C GLU A 396 -52.98 -28.54 -26.17
N ASN A 397 -52.55 -28.14 -27.38
CA ASN A 397 -51.15 -27.91 -27.68
C ASN A 397 -50.57 -26.73 -26.90
N THR A 398 -51.29 -25.59 -26.84
CA THR A 398 -50.86 -24.43 -26.04
C THR A 398 -50.84 -24.75 -24.54
N MET A 399 -51.77 -25.57 -24.05
CA MET A 399 -51.77 -26.06 -22.68
C MET A 399 -50.56 -26.96 -22.38
N LYS A 400 -50.21 -27.90 -23.25
CA LYS A 400 -49.02 -28.75 -23.08
C LYS A 400 -47.73 -27.94 -23.11
N GLU A 401 -47.62 -26.98 -24.04
CA GLU A 401 -46.49 -26.06 -24.10
C GLU A 401 -46.36 -25.24 -22.81
N SER A 402 -47.48 -24.73 -22.30
CA SER A 402 -47.51 -24.02 -21.01
C SER A 402 -47.07 -24.90 -19.84
N GLN A 403 -47.45 -26.19 -19.83
CA GLN A 403 -47.05 -27.13 -18.80
C GLN A 403 -45.54 -27.40 -18.82
N VAL A 404 -44.95 -27.59 -20.00
CA VAL A 404 -43.49 -27.76 -20.15
C VAL A 404 -42.76 -26.52 -19.61
N LYS A 405 -43.23 -25.32 -19.99
CA LYS A 405 -42.63 -24.06 -19.53
C LYS A 405 -42.74 -23.88 -18.01
N ILE A 406 -43.84 -24.32 -17.40
CA ILE A 406 -44.00 -24.32 -15.95
C ILE A 406 -42.95 -25.24 -15.29
N ILE A 407 -42.70 -26.43 -15.84
CA ILE A 407 -41.70 -27.37 -15.31
C ILE A 407 -40.28 -26.82 -15.46
N GLU A 408 -39.94 -26.23 -16.61
CA GLU A 408 -38.63 -25.61 -16.83
C GLU A 408 -38.37 -24.46 -15.85
N LEU A 409 -39.38 -23.60 -15.65
CA LEU A 409 -39.30 -22.52 -14.67
C LEU A 409 -39.17 -23.05 -13.23
N GLN A 410 -39.84 -24.15 -12.89
CA GLN A 410 -39.69 -24.78 -11.58
C GLN A 410 -38.26 -25.27 -11.36
N HIS A 411 -37.66 -25.97 -12.33
CA HIS A 411 -36.27 -26.43 -12.23
C HIS A 411 -35.28 -25.26 -12.12
N LEU A 412 -35.50 -24.18 -12.88
CA LEU A 412 -34.66 -22.98 -12.79
C LEU A 412 -34.74 -22.36 -11.38
N VAL A 413 -35.95 -22.24 -10.83
CA VAL A 413 -36.16 -21.71 -9.48
C VAL A 413 -35.50 -22.61 -8.42
N GLU A 414 -35.56 -23.93 -8.57
CA GLU A 414 -34.88 -24.88 -7.67
C GLU A 414 -33.36 -24.77 -7.76
N ALA A 415 -32.80 -24.64 -8.97
CA ALA A 415 -31.37 -24.41 -9.17
C ALA A 415 -30.91 -23.11 -8.51
N LEU A 416 -31.64 -22.01 -8.71
CA LEU A 416 -31.35 -20.72 -8.08
C LEU A 416 -31.47 -20.78 -6.55
N ARG A 417 -32.42 -21.56 -6.01
CA ARG A 417 -32.52 -21.79 -4.56
C ARG A 417 -31.32 -22.56 -4.03
N ALA A 418 -30.83 -23.57 -4.75
CA ALA A 418 -29.65 -24.33 -4.37
C ALA A 418 -28.38 -23.44 -4.39
N GLU A 419 -28.20 -22.64 -5.44
CA GLU A 419 -27.11 -21.68 -5.56
C GLU A 419 -27.14 -20.64 -4.44
N SER A 420 -28.32 -20.06 -4.17
CA SER A 420 -28.53 -19.14 -3.05
C SER A 420 -28.22 -19.78 -1.69
N GLY A 421 -28.51 -21.08 -1.54
CA GLY A 421 -28.14 -21.86 -0.36
C GLY A 421 -26.63 -21.98 -0.17
N LEU A 422 -25.90 -22.32 -1.24
CA LEU A 422 -24.43 -22.39 -1.22
C LEU A 422 -23.79 -21.03 -0.89
N LEU A 423 -24.26 -19.96 -1.53
CA LEU A 423 -23.79 -18.61 -1.25
C LEU A 423 -24.02 -18.22 0.22
N ARG A 424 -25.18 -18.56 0.78
CA ARG A 424 -25.46 -18.32 2.21
C ARG A 424 -24.47 -19.06 3.11
N THR A 425 -24.19 -20.34 2.86
CA THR A 425 -23.23 -21.10 3.67
C THR A 425 -21.81 -20.54 3.58
N ARG A 426 -21.40 -20.03 2.41
CA ARG A 426 -20.11 -19.35 2.23
C ARG A 426 -20.04 -18.05 3.03
N LEU A 427 -21.10 -17.24 2.99
CA LEU A 427 -21.19 -16.00 3.75
C LEU A 427 -21.14 -16.26 5.26
N GLU A 428 -21.88 -17.26 5.76
CA GLU A 428 -21.82 -17.68 7.17
C GLU A 428 -20.41 -18.15 7.58
N GLY A 429 -19.68 -18.79 6.66
CA GLY A 429 -18.27 -19.16 6.86
C GLY A 429 -17.37 -17.93 7.00
N GLN A 430 -17.49 -16.98 6.06
CA GLN A 430 -16.73 -15.72 6.09
C GLN A 430 -17.05 -14.89 7.33
N GLU A 431 -18.30 -14.83 7.75
CA GLU A 431 -18.72 -14.13 8.97
C GLU A 431 -18.04 -14.69 10.22
N LYS A 432 -17.92 -16.03 10.32
CA LYS A 432 -17.22 -16.69 11.43
C LYS A 432 -15.72 -16.38 11.42
N GLU A 433 -15.08 -16.40 10.26
CA GLU A 433 -13.65 -16.07 10.12
C GLU A 433 -13.38 -14.60 10.49
N ILE A 434 -14.17 -13.67 9.97
CA ILE A 434 -14.10 -12.25 10.36
C ILE A 434 -14.31 -12.09 11.87
N GLY A 435 -15.26 -12.83 12.45
CA GLY A 435 -15.48 -12.85 13.89
C GLY A 435 -14.27 -13.34 14.70
N GLN A 436 -13.52 -14.32 14.19
CA GLN A 436 -12.29 -14.82 14.82
C GLN A 436 -11.16 -13.80 14.70
N LEU A 437 -10.95 -13.22 13.52
CA LEU A 437 -9.93 -12.19 13.29
C LEU A 437 -10.15 -10.96 14.17
N ARG A 438 -11.40 -10.49 14.31
CA ARG A 438 -11.75 -9.38 15.22
C ARG A 438 -11.37 -9.67 16.68
N LYS A 439 -11.56 -10.92 17.15
CA LYS A 439 -11.14 -11.33 18.50
C LYS A 439 -9.63 -11.33 18.66
N GLN A 440 -8.89 -11.76 17.62
CA GLN A 440 -7.43 -11.75 17.63
C GLN A 440 -6.87 -10.32 17.67
N ILE A 441 -7.42 -9.42 16.85
CA ILE A 441 -7.06 -8.00 16.84
C ILE A 441 -7.25 -7.40 18.23
N LYS A 442 -8.41 -7.61 18.86
CA LYS A 442 -8.69 -7.10 20.21
C LYS A 442 -7.68 -7.60 21.25
N ASN A 443 -7.29 -8.87 21.19
CA ASN A 443 -6.26 -9.42 22.09
C ASN A 443 -4.88 -8.81 21.84
N LEU A 444 -4.54 -8.51 20.58
CA LEU A 444 -3.28 -7.84 20.25
C LEU A 444 -3.28 -6.39 20.75
N GLU A 445 -4.38 -5.66 20.58
CA GLU A 445 -4.56 -4.31 21.12
C GLU A 445 -4.41 -4.27 22.65
N GLU A 446 -5.01 -5.23 23.36
CA GLU A 446 -4.86 -5.36 24.81
C GLU A 446 -3.40 -5.64 25.22
N LYS A 447 -2.69 -6.51 24.49
CA LYS A 447 -1.27 -6.77 24.74
C LYS A 447 -0.37 -5.57 24.46
N GLU A 448 -0.64 -4.84 23.38
CA GLU A 448 0.08 -3.61 23.04
C GLU A 448 -0.11 -2.57 24.15
N LYS A 449 -1.36 -2.39 24.63
CA LYS A 449 -1.64 -1.49 25.74
C LYS A 449 -0.84 -1.85 26.99
N VAL A 450 -0.82 -3.12 27.38
CA VAL A 450 -0.05 -3.59 28.56
C VAL A 450 1.46 -3.40 28.34
N ALA A 451 1.97 -3.63 27.13
CA ALA A 451 3.37 -3.40 26.82
C ALA A 451 3.73 -1.92 26.91
N ASN A 452 2.88 -1.02 26.42
CA ASN A 452 3.08 0.43 26.53
C ASN A 452 3.09 0.89 27.99
N GLU A 453 2.12 0.44 28.80
CA GLU A 453 2.11 0.72 30.25
C GLU A 453 3.39 0.21 30.94
N SER A 454 3.91 -0.95 30.54
CA SER A 454 5.18 -1.47 31.06
C SER A 454 6.40 -0.63 30.65
N VAL A 455 6.44 -0.14 29.40
CA VAL A 455 7.52 0.72 28.91
C VAL A 455 7.48 2.07 29.62
N GLU A 456 6.30 2.65 29.82
CA GLU A 456 6.12 3.88 30.60
C GLU A 456 6.64 3.72 32.04
N GLY A 457 6.34 2.60 32.70
CA GLY A 457 6.88 2.27 34.03
C GLY A 457 8.42 2.19 34.04
N LEU A 458 9.01 1.47 33.09
CA LEU A 458 10.47 1.37 32.97
C LEU A 458 11.12 2.74 32.68
N MET A 459 10.46 3.58 31.88
CA MET A 459 10.95 4.93 31.60
C MET A 459 10.94 5.80 32.87
N MET A 460 9.90 5.70 33.71
CA MET A 460 9.88 6.37 35.01
C MET A 460 11.05 5.91 35.90
N ASP A 461 11.29 4.59 35.99
CA ASP A 461 12.39 4.04 36.79
C ASP A 461 13.77 4.51 36.27
N VAL A 462 13.96 4.55 34.95
CA VAL A 462 15.19 5.08 34.33
C VAL A 462 15.38 6.55 34.70
N THR A 463 14.35 7.38 34.60
CA THR A 463 14.46 8.80 34.98
C THR A 463 14.79 8.98 36.46
N ALA A 464 14.21 8.17 37.35
CA ALA A 464 14.53 8.19 38.77
C ALA A 464 15.99 7.79 39.04
N ALA A 465 16.49 6.75 38.35
CA ALA A 465 17.88 6.32 38.45
C ALA A 465 18.85 7.40 37.91
N GLU A 466 18.51 8.09 36.83
CA GLU A 466 19.30 9.21 36.29
C GLU A 466 19.39 10.38 37.28
N GLU A 467 18.29 10.70 37.98
CA GLU A 467 18.32 11.70 39.05
C GLU A 467 19.20 11.28 40.22
N GLU A 468 19.16 10.00 40.61
CA GLU A 468 20.02 9.49 41.67
C GLU A 468 21.50 9.55 41.28
N ILE A 469 21.85 9.14 40.05
CA ILE A 469 23.21 9.28 39.51
C ILE A 469 23.66 10.75 39.55
N LYS A 470 22.79 11.71 39.20
CA LYS A 470 23.10 13.14 39.31
C LYS A 470 23.38 13.56 40.76
N ARG A 471 22.57 13.10 41.73
CA ARG A 471 22.80 13.40 43.16
C ARG A 471 24.14 12.85 43.64
N TRP A 472 24.46 11.59 43.29
CA TRP A 472 25.72 10.97 43.67
C TRP A 472 26.92 11.67 43.03
N LYS A 473 26.77 12.11 41.77
CA LYS A 473 27.81 12.89 41.08
C LYS A 473 28.08 14.23 41.77
N MET A 474 27.02 14.98 42.14
CA MET A 474 27.20 16.24 42.86
C MET A 474 27.86 16.03 44.23
N ALA A 475 27.44 15.01 44.98
CA ALA A 475 28.06 14.68 46.27
C ALA A 475 29.56 14.35 46.13
N ALA A 476 29.94 13.60 45.08
CA ALA A 476 31.33 13.30 44.80
C ALA A 476 32.14 14.54 44.38
N GLU A 477 31.55 15.47 43.64
CA GLU A 477 32.17 16.74 43.27
C GLU A 477 32.40 17.64 44.50
N GLU A 478 31.42 17.73 45.40
CA GLU A 478 31.52 18.45 46.68
C GLU A 478 32.59 17.85 47.59
N GLU A 479 32.64 16.52 47.73
CA GLU A 479 33.66 15.83 48.52
C GLU A 479 35.06 16.07 47.93
N ALA A 480 35.20 16.04 46.59
CA ALA A 480 36.45 16.37 45.93
C ALA A 480 36.86 17.84 46.13
N GLU A 481 35.91 18.78 46.16
CA GLU A 481 36.17 20.19 46.44
C GLU A 481 36.58 20.43 47.90
N ALA A 482 35.89 19.78 48.86
CA ALA A 482 36.28 19.80 50.26
C ALA A 482 37.69 19.23 50.46
N GLY A 483 38.02 18.12 49.77
CA GLY A 483 39.37 17.55 49.77
C GLY A 483 40.43 18.55 49.28
N ARG A 484 40.18 19.22 48.15
CA ARG A 484 41.06 20.28 47.62
C ARG A 484 41.23 21.46 48.59
N SER A 485 40.17 21.87 49.28
CA SER A 485 40.22 22.94 50.28
C SER A 485 41.10 22.56 51.47
N ILE A 486 40.99 21.34 51.96
CA ILE A 486 41.82 20.82 53.07
C ILE A 486 43.29 20.76 52.65
N GLU A 487 43.59 20.32 51.42
CA GLU A 487 44.96 20.33 50.89
C GLU A 487 45.56 21.74 50.83
N GLN A 488 44.77 22.75 50.42
CA GLN A 488 45.20 24.15 50.43
C GLN A 488 45.46 24.67 51.85
N GLU A 489 44.58 24.36 52.81
CA GLU A 489 44.77 24.74 54.22
C GLU A 489 46.03 24.10 54.81
N PHE A 490 46.32 22.83 54.49
CA PHE A 490 47.56 22.16 54.89
C PHE A 490 48.80 22.83 54.29
N GLN A 491 48.76 23.21 53.01
CA GLN A 491 49.87 23.94 52.39
C GLN A 491 50.11 25.29 53.06
N ILE A 492 49.07 26.00 53.49
CA ILE A 492 49.19 27.28 54.20
C ILE A 492 49.75 27.10 55.62
N GLN A 493 49.54 25.95 56.27
CA GLN A 493 50.06 25.68 57.63
C GLN A 493 51.50 25.18 57.66
N VAL A 494 52.00 24.63 56.55
CA VAL A 494 53.36 24.05 56.42
C VAL A 494 54.39 25.09 55.95
N PHE A 495 53.94 26.23 55.41
CA PHE A 495 54.75 27.41 55.10
C PHE A 495 54.44 28.56 56.08
#